data_AF-A0A2V9PEP9-F1
#
_entry.id   AF-A0A2V9PEP9-F1
#
_cell.length_a   1.000
_cell.length_b   1.000
_cell.length_c   1.000
_cell.angle_alpha   90.00
_cell.angle_beta   90.00
_cell.angle_gamma   90.00
#
_symmetry.space_group_name_H-M   'P 1'
#
loop_
_entity.id
_entity.type
_entity.pdbx_description
1 polymer ?
#
loop_
_entity_poly.entity_id
_entity_poly.type
_entity_poly.pdbx_seq_one_letter_code
_entity_poly.pdbx_strand_id
1 'polypeptide(L)'
;PQQLALRHVTPSTEERILEITVTSVHSPAGEILGAACLINDQTEVAQIRRQQTLRGEMSAEMALELRNSLTTISGYAQQLAASNNAELAQQLAADIAAEAAHLDHTIGGFLLGPRAEKVGQLRGV
;
A
#
# COMPACT_ATOMS: atom_id res chain seq x y z
N PRO A 1 29.59 -0.62 18.09
CA PRO A 1 29.27 -0.05 16.77
C PRO A 1 28.00 0.80 16.90
N GLN A 2 28.03 2.05 16.45
CA GLN A 2 26.83 2.90 16.40
C GLN A 2 26.25 2.83 14.99
N GLN A 3 24.93 2.67 14.88
CA GLN A 3 24.22 2.58 13.62
C GLN A 3 23.27 3.76 13.50
N LEU A 4 23.32 4.45 12.36
CA LEU A 4 22.50 5.63 12.07
C LEU A 4 21.88 5.48 10.67
N ALA A 5 20.57 5.67 10.58
CA ALA A 5 19.89 5.81 9.30
C ALA A 5 19.62 7.30 9.05
N LEU A 6 20.00 7.80 7.88
CA LEU A 6 19.80 9.20 7.51
C LEU A 6 19.38 9.35 6.05
N ARG A 7 18.68 10.46 5.78
CA ARG A 7 18.41 10.92 4.42
C ARG A 7 19.53 11.83 3.97
N HIS A 8 20.06 11.56 2.80
CA HIS A 8 21.10 12.35 2.18
C HIS A 8 20.63 12.80 0.81
N VAL A 9 20.80 14.08 0.50
CA VAL A 9 20.58 14.60 -0.86
C VAL A 9 21.95 14.70 -1.52
N THR A 10 22.14 13.98 -2.61
CA THR A 10 23.39 14.02 -3.37
C THR A 10 23.57 15.40 -4.03
N PRO A 11 24.79 15.76 -4.50
CA PRO A 11 25.00 16.96 -5.30
C PRO A 11 24.18 17.00 -6.60
N SER A 12 23.75 15.84 -7.12
CA SER A 12 22.82 15.73 -8.25
C SER A 12 21.34 15.91 -7.86
N THR A 13 21.06 16.25 -6.60
CA THR A 13 19.70 16.42 -6.02
C THR A 13 18.91 15.12 -5.90
N GLU A 14 19.58 13.97 -5.87
CA GLU A 14 18.93 12.69 -5.63
C GLU A 14 18.82 12.39 -4.14
N GLU A 15 17.64 11.99 -3.69
CA GLU A 15 17.44 11.59 -2.29
C GLU A 15 17.89 10.13 -2.10
N ARG A 16 18.75 9.90 -1.11
CA ARG A 16 19.32 8.60 -0.75
C ARG A 16 19.04 8.28 0.72
N ILE A 17 18.73 7.02 0.99
CA ILE A 17 18.62 6.50 2.36
C ILE A 17 19.92 5.78 2.69
N LEU A 18 20.73 6.37 3.56
CA LEU A 18 22.03 5.83 3.94
C LEU A 18 21.97 5.26 5.35
N GLU A 19 22.48 4.05 5.48
CA GLU A 19 22.73 3.41 6.76
C GLU A 19 24.24 3.45 7.03
N ILE A 20 24.62 4.11 8.12
CA ILE A 20 26.01 4.30 8.50
C ILE A 20 26.27 3.54 9.80
N THR A 21 27.25 2.63 9.75
CA THR A 21 27.75 1.94 10.94
C THR A 21 29.16 2.45 11.25
N VAL A 22 29.34 3.02 12.44
CA VAL A 22 30.61 3.57 12.91
C VAL A 22 31.17 2.72 14.04
N THR A 23 32.43 2.32 13.93
CA THR A 23 33.15 1.55 14.96
C THR A 23 34.50 2.21 15.23
N SER A 24 34.86 2.39 16.50
CA SER A 24 36.19 2.87 16.87
C SER A 24 37.26 1.83 16.53
N VAL A 25 38.37 2.29 16.00
CA VAL A 25 39.56 1.47 15.72
C VAL A 25 40.57 1.76 16.82
N HIS A 26 41.03 0.69 17.47
CA HIS A 26 41.98 0.79 18.57
C HIS A 26 43.33 0.18 18.18
N SER A 27 44.41 0.73 18.74
CA SER A 27 45.73 0.11 18.68
C SER A 27 45.76 -1.16 19.54
N PRO A 28 46.76 -2.04 19.37
CA PRO A 28 46.96 -3.16 20.30
C PRO A 28 47.14 -2.72 21.76
N ALA A 29 47.57 -1.47 22.01
CA ALA A 29 47.70 -0.87 23.33
C ALA A 29 46.39 -0.26 23.86
N GLY A 30 45.28 -0.33 23.11
CA GLY A 30 43.95 0.15 23.51
C GLY A 30 43.67 1.62 23.16
N GLU A 31 44.65 2.35 22.65
CA GLU A 31 44.50 3.75 22.23
C GLU A 31 43.59 3.88 21.01
N ILE A 32 42.78 4.93 20.94
CA ILE A 32 41.91 5.19 19.79
C ILE A 32 42.77 5.68 18.62
N LEU A 33 42.84 4.89 17.56
CA LEU A 33 43.50 5.25 16.30
C LEU A 33 42.57 5.99 15.34
N GLY A 34 41.26 5.79 15.47
CA GLY A 34 40.26 6.45 14.63
C GLY A 34 38.93 5.72 14.63
N ALA A 35 38.22 5.80 13.51
CA ALA A 35 36.96 5.11 13.30
C ALA A 35 36.89 4.48 11.90
N ALA A 36 36.28 3.30 11.83
CA ALA A 36 35.86 2.66 10.59
C ALA A 36 34.37 2.92 10.39
N CYS A 37 34.01 3.36 9.19
CA CYS A 37 32.63 3.63 8.80
C CYS A 37 32.24 2.70 7.65
N LEU A 38 31.16 1.95 7.82
CA LEU A 38 30.48 1.25 6.73
C LEU A 38 29.25 2.08 6.35
N ILE A 39 29.16 2.45 5.07
CA ILE A 39 28.02 3.17 4.52
C ILE A 39 27.31 2.21 3.56
N ASN A 40 26.05 1.96 3.82
CA ASN A 40 25.19 1.11 3.01
C ASN A 40 24.07 1.95 2.40
N ASP A 41 23.96 1.95 1.07
CA ASP A 41 22.86 2.61 0.38
C ASP A 41 21.63 1.70 0.41
N GLN A 42 20.62 2.11 1.18
CA GLN A 42 19.37 1.39 1.36
C GLN A 42 18.23 1.98 0.52
N THR A 43 18.53 2.89 -0.41
CA THR A 43 17.52 3.64 -1.16
C THR A 43 16.56 2.72 -1.91
N GLU A 44 17.09 1.74 -2.65
CA GLU A 44 16.26 0.81 -3.43
C GLU A 44 15.37 -0.06 -2.52
N VAL A 45 15.94 -0.60 -1.45
CA VAL A 45 15.19 -1.42 -0.48
C VAL A 45 14.10 -0.60 0.20
N ALA A 46 14.39 0.65 0.57
CA ALA A 46 13.42 1.56 1.15
C ALA A 46 12.29 1.91 0.17
N GLN A 47 12.60 2.13 -1.11
CA GLN A 47 11.60 2.36 -2.16
C GLN A 47 10.69 1.14 -2.36
N ILE A 48 11.26 -0.07 -2.44
CA ILE A 48 10.49 -1.31 -2.58
C ILE A 48 9.54 -1.48 -1.38
N ARG A 49 10.05 -1.31 -0.15
CA ARG A 49 9.22 -1.40 1.07
C ARG A 49 8.11 -0.37 1.08
N ARG A 50 8.41 0.88 0.69
CA ARG A 50 7.38 1.94 0.58
C ARG A 50 6.30 1.57 -0.42
N GLN A 51 6.67 1.04 -1.58
CA GLN A 51 5.71 0.57 -2.57
C GLN A 51 4.86 -0.60 -2.05
N GLN A 52 5.46 -1.51 -1.28
CA GLN A 52 4.73 -2.60 -0.61
C GLN A 52 3.74 -2.06 0.44
N THR A 53 4.14 -1.10 1.27
CA THR A 53 3.26 -0.44 2.25
C THR A 53 2.07 0.21 1.55
N LEU A 54 2.32 1.01 0.51
CA LEU A 54 1.25 1.66 -0.26
C LEU A 54 0.28 0.64 -0.87
N ARG A 55 0.80 -0.48 -1.41
CA ARG A 55 -0.04 -1.58 -1.88
C ARG A 55 -0.85 -2.23 -0.75
N GLY A 56 -0.26 -2.38 0.43
CA GLY A 56 -0.93 -2.90 1.63
C GLY A 56 -2.04 -1.98 2.13
N GLU A 57 -1.79 -0.67 2.19
CA GLU A 57 -2.78 0.35 2.57
C GLU A 57 -3.95 0.37 1.58
N MET A 58 -3.67 0.41 0.27
CA MET A 58 -4.70 0.30 -0.77
C MET A 58 -5.48 -1.02 -0.65
N SER A 59 -4.82 -2.14 -0.33
CA SER A 59 -5.50 -3.43 -0.13
C SER A 59 -6.39 -3.43 1.11
N ALA A 60 -6.00 -2.73 2.19
CA ALA A 60 -6.79 -2.61 3.41
C ALA A 60 -8.02 -1.71 3.22
N GLU A 61 -7.86 -0.60 2.49
CA GLU A 61 -8.96 0.29 2.09
C GLU A 61 -9.98 -0.47 1.23
N MET A 62 -9.51 -1.21 0.23
CA MET A 62 -10.39 -2.08 -0.57
C MET A 62 -11.07 -3.15 0.29
N ALA A 63 -10.34 -3.82 1.17
CA ALA A 63 -10.94 -4.82 2.06
C ALA A 63 -12.06 -4.22 2.94
N LEU A 64 -11.89 -2.98 3.39
CA LEU A 64 -12.90 -2.25 4.15
C LEU A 64 -14.12 -1.94 3.28
N GLU A 65 -13.93 -1.46 2.05
CA GLU A 65 -15.02 -1.18 1.12
C GLU A 65 -15.81 -2.45 0.76
N LEU A 66 -15.11 -3.54 0.45
CA LEU A 66 -15.72 -4.87 0.24
C LEU A 66 -16.59 -5.29 1.42
N ARG A 67 -16.07 -5.15 2.65
CA ARG A 67 -16.80 -5.49 3.87
C ARG A 67 -18.07 -4.64 4.02
N ASN A 68 -18.00 -3.35 3.68
CA ASN A 68 -19.14 -2.45 3.78
C ASN A 68 -20.25 -2.87 2.80
N SER A 69 -19.92 -3.05 1.52
CA SER A 69 -20.91 -3.50 0.52
C SER A 69 -21.51 -4.86 0.86
N LEU A 70 -20.69 -5.82 1.32
CA LEU A 70 -21.20 -7.12 1.77
C LEU A 70 -22.14 -7.01 2.98
N THR A 71 -21.86 -6.10 3.91
CA THR A 71 -22.73 -5.84 5.07
C THR A 71 -24.08 -5.28 4.61
N THR A 72 -24.06 -4.34 3.67
CA THR A 72 -25.26 -3.73 3.09
C THR A 72 -26.12 -4.76 2.33
N ILE A 73 -25.50 -5.52 1.43
CA ILE A 73 -26.18 -6.60 0.68
C ILE A 73 -26.81 -7.61 1.65
N SER A 74 -26.04 -8.05 2.65
CA SER A 74 -26.54 -9.01 3.65
C SER A 74 -27.71 -8.43 4.46
N GLY A 75 -27.64 -7.15 4.83
CA GLY A 75 -28.70 -6.44 5.52
C GLY A 75 -29.99 -6.37 4.70
N TYR A 76 -29.90 -6.04 3.40
CA TYR A 76 -31.05 -6.05 2.51
C TYR A 76 -31.61 -7.47 2.30
N ALA A 77 -30.75 -8.47 2.12
CA ALA A 77 -31.16 -9.86 1.95
C ALA A 77 -31.89 -10.41 3.18
N GLN A 78 -31.43 -10.06 4.39
CA GLN A 78 -32.10 -10.42 5.64
C GLN A 78 -33.48 -9.76 5.76
N GLN A 79 -33.58 -8.46 5.43
CA GLN A 79 -34.86 -7.76 5.41
C GLN A 79 -35.82 -8.33 4.36
N LEU A 80 -35.31 -8.70 3.19
CA LEU A 80 -36.07 -9.31 2.11
C LEU A 80 -36.65 -10.66 2.56
N ALA A 81 -35.83 -11.50 3.20
CA ALA A 81 -36.25 -12.80 3.72
C ALA A 81 -37.31 -12.69 4.83
N ALA A 82 -37.31 -11.59 5.58
CA ALA A 82 -38.30 -11.31 6.63
C ALA A 82 -39.53 -10.53 6.13
N SER A 83 -39.54 -10.06 4.88
CA SER A 83 -40.60 -9.22 4.34
C SER A 83 -41.83 -10.04 3.93
N ASN A 84 -43.01 -9.57 4.35
CA ASN A 84 -44.31 -10.06 3.87
C ASN A 84 -44.98 -9.08 2.88
N ASN A 85 -44.29 -7.99 2.53
CA ASN A 85 -44.78 -6.98 1.60
C ASN A 85 -44.06 -7.13 0.25
N ALA A 86 -44.83 -7.38 -0.82
CA ALA A 86 -44.32 -7.56 -2.17
C ALA A 86 -43.63 -6.31 -2.74
N GLU A 87 -44.14 -5.10 -2.45
CA GLU A 87 -43.54 -3.84 -2.91
C GLU A 87 -42.19 -3.60 -2.23
N LEU A 88 -42.13 -3.81 -0.91
CA LEU A 88 -40.89 -3.72 -0.14
C LEU A 88 -39.87 -4.78 -0.58
N ALA A 89 -40.34 -6.00 -0.86
CA ALA A 89 -39.49 -7.08 -1.35
C ALA A 89 -38.88 -6.74 -2.72
N GLN A 90 -39.67 -6.14 -3.62
CA GLN A 90 -39.19 -5.71 -4.93
C GLN A 90 -38.16 -4.58 -4.81
N GLN A 91 -38.38 -3.63 -3.90
CA GLN A 91 -37.41 -2.56 -3.63
C GLN A 91 -36.10 -3.13 -3.07
N LEU A 92 -36.16 -3.99 -2.05
CA LEU A 92 -34.97 -4.60 -1.45
C LEU A 92 -34.17 -5.44 -2.45
N ALA A 93 -34.85 -6.15 -3.36
CA ALA A 93 -34.19 -6.87 -4.44
C ALA A 93 -33.45 -5.92 -5.41
N ALA A 94 -34.05 -4.77 -5.73
CA ALA A 94 -33.39 -3.75 -6.53
C ALA A 94 -32.19 -3.13 -5.81
N ASP A 95 -32.28 -2.88 -4.51
CA ASP A 95 -31.20 -2.32 -3.70
C ASP A 95 -30.01 -3.30 -3.58
N ILE A 96 -30.28 -4.61 -3.44
CA ILE A 96 -29.24 -5.66 -3.50
C ILE A 96 -28.54 -5.63 -4.86
N ALA A 97 -29.29 -5.57 -5.96
CA ALA A 97 -28.72 -5.56 -7.30
C ALA A 97 -27.87 -4.31 -7.55
N ALA A 98 -28.32 -3.15 -7.05
CA ALA A 98 -27.58 -1.89 -7.15
C ALA A 98 -26.27 -1.94 -6.36
N GLU A 99 -26.29 -2.41 -5.11
CA GLU A 99 -25.09 -2.54 -4.29
C GLU A 99 -24.10 -3.58 -4.86
N ALA A 100 -24.61 -4.68 -5.42
CA ALA A 100 -23.77 -5.67 -6.09
C ALA A 100 -23.10 -5.10 -7.35
N ALA A 101 -23.81 -4.29 -8.15
CA ALA A 101 -23.24 -3.62 -9.31
C ALA A 101 -22.20 -2.55 -8.92
N HIS A 102 -22.46 -1.80 -7.84
CA HIS A 102 -21.50 -0.87 -7.27
C HIS A 102 -20.22 -1.58 -6.84
N LEU A 103 -20.37 -2.69 -6.10
CA LEU A 103 -19.25 -3.52 -5.66
C LEU A 103 -18.42 -4.07 -6.83
N ASP A 104 -19.07 -4.55 -7.89
CA ASP A 104 -18.39 -5.04 -9.11
C ASP A 104 -17.59 -3.93 -9.81
N HIS A 105 -18.15 -2.72 -9.89
CA HIS A 105 -17.45 -1.56 -10.45
C HIS A 105 -16.23 -1.17 -9.63
N THR A 106 -16.36 -1.11 -8.30
CA THR A 106 -15.26 -0.84 -7.37
C THR A 106 -14.13 -1.87 -7.52
N ILE A 107 -14.47 -3.17 -7.54
CA ILE A 107 -13.48 -4.25 -7.73
C ILE A 107 -12.82 -4.13 -9.10
N GLY A 108 -13.60 -3.90 -10.16
CA GLY A 108 -13.10 -3.71 -11.51
C GLY A 108 -12.11 -2.54 -11.59
N GLY A 109 -12.44 -1.40 -11.00
CA GLY A 109 -11.55 -0.24 -10.92
C GLY A 109 -10.23 -0.53 -10.20
N PHE A 110 -10.30 -1.24 -9.08
CA PHE A 110 -9.11 -1.66 -8.33
C PHE A 110 -8.21 -2.63 -9.09
N LEU A 111 -8.79 -3.65 -9.73
CA LEU A 111 -8.04 -4.64 -10.50
C LEU A 111 -7.40 -4.06 -11.79
N LEU A 112 -7.99 -2.98 -12.34
CA LEU A 112 -7.48 -2.29 -13.53
C LEU A 112 -6.41 -1.22 -13.20
N GLY A 113 -6.27 -0.81 -11.94
CA GLY A 113 -5.17 0.04 -11.48
C GLY A 113 -3.80 -0.64 -11.57
N PRO A 114 -2.71 0.04 -11.19
CA PRO A 114 -1.72 0.78 -12.01
C PRO A 114 -1.21 0.14 -13.33
N ARG A 115 -1.83 -0.94 -13.85
CA ARG A 115 -1.41 -1.59 -15.09
C ARG A 115 -1.69 -0.74 -16.33
N ALA A 116 -2.70 0.14 -16.28
CA ALA A 116 -3.11 0.98 -17.40
C ALA A 116 -2.11 2.13 -17.72
N GLU A 117 -1.36 2.64 -16.75
CA GLU A 117 -0.41 3.75 -17.01
C GLU A 117 0.82 3.29 -17.83
N LYS A 118 1.27 2.05 -17.66
CA LYS A 118 2.41 1.51 -18.43
C LYS A 118 2.07 1.15 -19.87
N VAL A 119 0.82 0.87 -20.21
CA VAL A 119 0.43 0.46 -21.58
C VAL A 119 0.15 1.67 -22.48
N GLY A 120 -0.20 2.83 -21.91
CA GLY A 120 -0.36 4.09 -22.65
C GLY A 120 0.95 4.76 -23.05
N GLN A 121 2.04 4.55 -22.30
CA GLN A 121 3.33 5.23 -22.51
C GLN A 121 4.28 4.50 -23.48
N LEU A 122 3.94 3.28 -23.92
CA LEU A 122 4.70 2.49 -24.89
C LEU A 122 4.12 2.52 -26.32
N ARG A 123 3.06 3.30 -26.58
CA ARG A 123 2.49 3.51 -27.93
C ARG A 123 2.69 4.94 -28.46
N GLY A 124 3.67 5.66 -27.92
CA GLY A 124 3.97 7.06 -28.26
C GLY A 124 5.45 7.34 -28.49
N VAL A 125 6.18 6.40 -29.11
CA VAL A 125 7.50 6.65 -29.72
C VAL A 125 7.48 6.11 -31.14
#